data_AF-A0A0N4YNN7-F1
#
_entry.id   AF-A0A0N4YNN7-F1
#
_cell.length_a   1.000
_cell.length_b   1.000
_cell.length_c   1.000
_cell.angle_alpha   90.00
_cell.angle_beta   90.00
_cell.angle_gamma   90.00
#
_symmetry.space_group_name_H-M   'P 1'
#
loop_
_entity.id
_entity.type
_entity.pdbx_description
1 polymer ?
#
loop_
_entity_poly.entity_id
_entity_poly.type
_entity_poly.pdbx_seq_one_letter_code
_entity_poly.pdbx_strand_id
1 'polypeptide(L)'
;MVGVRLLFITASALFISDGSRAQPADNLKCAYRGGNFCYQVKAAHKVNQQALNRLDGVLDGEGRRKLAEADKLVMELLTKAKQDLLASLKEALKAELGALDSVKVDCYRLSKEHQLSKESTCRAVYDDIGYGTDALIKAIIEIDPSKETKIQTLYTSTILGNKIHEVVTAVLGDEELWQQL
;
A
#
# COMPACT_ATOMS: atom_id res chain seq x y z
N MET A 1 -31.90 2.73 -59.62
CA MET A 1 -31.17 2.03 -58.55
C MET A 1 -30.79 3.08 -57.51
N VAL A 2 -31.48 3.11 -56.37
CA VAL A 2 -31.23 4.07 -55.29
C VAL A 2 -30.51 3.31 -54.18
N GLY A 3 -29.23 3.62 -53.96
CA GLY A 3 -28.40 2.99 -52.94
C GLY A 3 -28.65 3.63 -51.58
N VAL A 4 -29.16 2.84 -50.62
CA VAL A 4 -29.31 3.23 -49.22
C VAL A 4 -27.97 3.03 -48.51
N ARG A 5 -27.35 4.12 -48.05
CA ARG A 5 -26.17 4.08 -47.18
C ARG A 5 -26.64 3.89 -45.73
N LEU A 6 -26.39 2.71 -45.15
CA LEU A 6 -26.52 2.50 -43.71
C LEU A 6 -25.39 3.23 -42.98
N LEU A 7 -25.74 4.18 -42.12
CA LEU A 7 -24.84 4.77 -41.13
C LEU A 7 -24.96 3.95 -39.83
N PHE A 8 -23.92 3.22 -39.47
CA PHE A 8 -23.80 2.59 -38.16
C PHE A 8 -23.35 3.65 -37.15
N ILE A 9 -24.27 4.09 -36.29
CA ILE A 9 -23.94 4.90 -35.11
C ILE A 9 -23.56 3.92 -34.00
N THR A 10 -22.27 3.72 -33.76
CA THR A 10 -21.80 2.99 -32.59
C THR A 10 -21.92 3.91 -31.37
N ALA A 11 -22.92 3.64 -30.52
CA ALA A 11 -23.01 4.26 -29.20
C ALA A 11 -21.88 3.71 -28.33
N SER A 12 -20.83 4.50 -28.13
CA SER A 12 -19.81 4.23 -27.11
C SER A 12 -20.43 4.49 -25.75
N ALA A 13 -20.78 3.44 -25.02
CA ALA A 13 -21.12 3.54 -23.60
C ALA A 13 -19.84 3.96 -22.85
N LEU A 14 -19.81 5.22 -22.39
CA LEU A 14 -18.84 5.67 -21.40
C LEU A 14 -19.17 4.98 -20.07
N PHE A 15 -18.43 3.92 -19.75
CA PHE A 15 -18.36 3.45 -18.37
C PHE A 15 -17.56 4.48 -17.58
N ILE A 16 -18.29 5.44 -17.00
CA ILE A 16 -17.77 6.22 -15.88
C ILE A 16 -17.65 5.20 -14.74
N SER A 17 -16.42 4.78 -14.46
CA SER A 17 -16.11 3.97 -13.29
C SER A 17 -16.45 4.81 -12.07
N ASP A 18 -17.61 4.53 -11.46
CA ASP A 18 -17.95 5.03 -10.14
C ASP A 18 -16.77 4.78 -9.19
N GLY A 19 -16.37 5.83 -8.48
CA GLY A 19 -15.31 5.74 -7.48
C GLY A 19 -15.58 4.58 -6.54
N SER A 20 -14.73 3.56 -6.62
CA SER A 20 -14.77 2.38 -5.76
C SER A 20 -14.71 2.84 -4.30
N ARG A 21 -15.87 2.98 -3.66
CA ARG A 21 -15.96 3.07 -2.21
C ARG A 21 -15.30 1.80 -1.67
N ALA A 22 -14.20 1.97 -0.96
CA ALA A 22 -13.50 0.87 -0.30
C ALA A 22 -14.50 0.09 0.56
N GLN A 23 -14.52 -1.23 0.37
CA GLN A 23 -15.30 -2.09 1.25
C GLN A 23 -14.69 -2.03 2.66
N PRO A 24 -15.50 -2.02 3.74
CA PRO A 24 -14.96 -2.07 5.10
C PRO A 24 -14.07 -3.32 5.26
N ALA A 25 -12.85 -3.14 5.76
CA ALA A 25 -11.85 -4.21 5.92
C ALA A 25 -12.39 -5.45 6.65
N ASP A 26 -13.32 -5.25 7.57
CA ASP A 26 -13.92 -6.31 8.40
C ASP A 26 -14.75 -7.31 7.58
N ASN A 27 -15.35 -6.86 6.47
CA ASN A 27 -16.25 -7.69 5.64
C ASN A 27 -15.53 -8.59 4.63
N LEU A 28 -14.21 -8.45 4.51
CA LEU A 28 -13.44 -9.21 3.54
C LEU A 28 -13.15 -10.61 4.05
N LYS A 29 -13.49 -11.62 3.24
CA LYS A 29 -13.17 -13.02 3.54
C LYS A 29 -11.71 -13.28 3.22
N CYS A 30 -10.99 -13.84 4.19
CA CYS A 30 -9.61 -14.26 4.02
C CYS A 30 -9.57 -15.76 3.69
N ALA A 31 -8.88 -16.13 2.61
CA ALA A 31 -8.72 -17.50 2.16
C ALA A 31 -7.73 -18.28 3.03
N TYR A 32 -6.71 -17.60 3.57
CA TYR A 32 -5.73 -18.20 4.48
C TYR A 32 -6.38 -18.57 5.81
N ARG A 33 -6.22 -19.83 6.23
CA ARG A 33 -6.73 -20.34 7.50
C ARG A 33 -5.58 -20.59 8.46
N GLY A 34 -5.47 -19.76 9.50
CA GLY A 34 -4.48 -19.91 10.56
C GLY A 34 -3.86 -18.59 10.98
N GLY A 35 -3.32 -18.58 12.21
CA GLY A 35 -2.53 -17.50 12.78
C GLY A 35 -3.19 -16.11 12.73
N ASN A 36 -2.36 -15.07 12.68
CA ASN A 36 -2.76 -13.67 12.66
C ASN A 36 -2.62 -13.03 11.27
N PHE A 37 -2.23 -13.79 10.23
CA PHE A 37 -1.97 -13.27 8.88
C PHE A 37 -3.12 -12.41 8.37
N CYS A 38 -4.35 -12.93 8.42
CA CYS A 38 -5.52 -12.20 7.94
C CYS A 38 -5.80 -10.93 8.76
N TYR A 39 -5.53 -10.96 10.07
CA TYR A 39 -5.65 -9.79 10.93
C TYR A 39 -4.64 -8.72 10.52
N GLN A 40 -3.39 -9.11 10.27
CA GLN A 40 -2.33 -8.19 9.84
C GLN A 40 -2.65 -7.56 8.47
N VAL A 41 -3.07 -8.34 7.49
CA VAL A 41 -3.44 -7.83 6.15
C VAL A 41 -4.63 -6.87 6.24
N LYS A 42 -5.66 -7.20 7.03
CA LYS A 42 -6.80 -6.30 7.26
C LYS A 42 -6.39 -5.01 7.99
N ALA A 43 -5.46 -5.11 8.95
CA ALA A 43 -4.93 -3.94 9.64
C ALA A 43 -4.18 -3.01 8.66
N ALA A 44 -3.31 -3.56 7.81
CA ALA A 44 -2.62 -2.82 6.76
C ALA A 44 -3.60 -2.11 5.82
N HIS A 45 -4.59 -2.84 5.29
CA HIS A 45 -5.62 -2.25 4.44
C HIS A 45 -6.38 -1.12 5.16
N LYS A 46 -6.77 -1.31 6.42
CA LYS A 46 -7.50 -0.32 7.19
C LYS A 46 -6.72 0.99 7.35
N VAL A 47 -5.43 0.93 7.71
CA VAL A 47 -4.62 2.13 7.90
C VAL A 47 -4.24 2.78 6.57
N ASN A 48 -4.05 2.00 5.50
CA ASN A 48 -3.89 2.53 4.15
C ASN A 48 -5.14 3.31 3.71
N GLN A 49 -6.35 2.81 3.99
CA GLN A 49 -7.59 3.54 3.74
C GLN A 49 -7.72 4.81 4.58
N GLN A 50 -7.25 4.81 5.83
CA GLN A 50 -7.20 6.02 6.66
C GLN A 50 -6.26 7.06 6.07
N ALA A 51 -5.06 6.65 5.67
CA ALA A 51 -4.10 7.51 4.96
C ALA A 51 -4.67 8.05 3.65
N LEU A 52 -5.32 7.23 2.82
CA LEU A 52 -5.96 7.67 1.57
C LEU A 52 -7.03 8.73 1.81
N ASN A 53 -7.85 8.56 2.85
CA ASN A 53 -8.87 9.55 3.22
C ASN A 53 -8.26 10.88 3.69
N ARG A 54 -7.10 10.84 4.36
CA ARG A 54 -6.37 12.06 4.77
C ARG A 54 -5.67 12.76 3.60
N LEU A 55 -5.25 11.98 2.60
CA LEU A 55 -4.62 12.50 1.39
C LEU A 55 -5.65 13.10 0.43
N ASP A 56 -6.94 12.87 0.62
CA ASP A 56 -7.99 13.37 -0.27
C ASP A 56 -7.99 14.90 -0.34
N GLY A 57 -8.06 15.44 -1.57
CA GLY A 57 -8.02 16.87 -1.84
C GLY A 57 -6.61 17.45 -1.93
N VAL A 58 -6.15 18.12 -0.87
CA VAL A 58 -4.91 18.96 -0.89
C VAL A 58 -3.64 18.15 -1.19
N LEU A 59 -3.68 16.84 -0.95
CA LEU A 59 -2.58 15.90 -1.11
C LEU A 59 -2.91 14.81 -2.17
N ASP A 60 -3.82 15.11 -3.12
CA ASP A 60 -4.17 14.22 -4.23
C ASP A 60 -3.09 14.18 -5.32
N GLY A 61 -1.87 13.86 -4.89
CA GLY A 61 -0.68 13.77 -5.71
C GLY A 61 -0.31 12.34 -6.09
N GLU A 62 0.94 12.17 -6.50
CA GLU A 62 1.47 10.86 -6.90
C GLU A 62 1.49 9.87 -5.72
N GLY A 63 1.76 10.36 -4.51
CA GLY A 63 1.75 9.56 -3.29
C GLY A 63 0.41 8.90 -3.01
N ARG A 64 -0.70 9.64 -3.17
CA ARG A 64 -2.06 9.09 -3.00
C ARG A 64 -2.35 8.00 -4.03
N ARG A 65 -2.01 8.24 -5.31
CA ARG A 65 -2.20 7.24 -6.37
C ARG A 65 -1.43 5.95 -6.08
N LYS A 66 -0.14 6.06 -5.74
CA LYS A 66 0.70 4.90 -5.41
C LYS A 66 0.22 4.17 -4.15
N LEU A 67 -0.26 4.89 -3.14
CA LEU A 67 -0.84 4.27 -1.95
C LEU A 67 -2.11 3.50 -2.29
N ALA A 68 -2.95 4.01 -3.18
CA ALA A 68 -4.15 3.29 -3.64
C ALA A 68 -3.78 2.01 -4.42
N GLU A 69 -2.72 2.06 -5.24
CA GLU A 69 -2.19 0.90 -5.94
C GLU A 69 -1.61 -0.14 -4.95
N ALA A 70 -0.84 0.31 -3.95
CA ALA A 70 -0.32 -0.55 -2.89
C ALA A 70 -1.46 -1.20 -2.08
N ASP A 71 -2.47 -0.44 -1.69
CA ASP A 71 -3.61 -0.94 -0.94
C ASP A 71 -4.41 -2.00 -1.71
N LYS A 72 -4.52 -1.85 -3.04
CA LYS A 72 -5.10 -2.89 -3.89
C LYS A 72 -4.30 -4.20 -3.82
N LEU A 73 -2.97 -4.12 -3.84
CA LEU A 73 -2.12 -5.31 -3.68
C LEU A 73 -2.32 -5.95 -2.30
N VAL A 74 -2.41 -5.14 -1.24
CA VAL A 74 -2.71 -5.62 0.12
C VAL A 74 -4.04 -6.37 0.17
N MET A 75 -5.07 -5.82 -0.48
CA MET A 75 -6.39 -6.43 -0.58
C MET A 75 -6.37 -7.79 -1.30
N GLU A 76 -5.61 -7.89 -2.38
CA GLU A 76 -5.48 -9.13 -3.15
C GLU A 76 -4.94 -10.28 -2.29
N LEU A 77 -4.07 -10.00 -1.31
CA LEU A 77 -3.51 -10.99 -0.38
C LEU A 77 -4.58 -11.81 0.35
N LEU A 78 -5.74 -11.22 0.65
CA LEU A 78 -6.82 -11.91 1.36
C LEU A 78 -7.40 -13.08 0.55
N THR A 79 -7.19 -13.11 -0.76
CA THR A 79 -7.75 -14.13 -1.66
C THR A 79 -6.72 -15.11 -2.21
N LYS A 80 -5.43 -14.88 -1.94
CA LYS A 80 -4.33 -15.67 -2.51
C LYS A 80 -4.19 -17.03 -1.83
N ALA A 81 -3.72 -18.00 -2.60
CA ALA A 81 -3.35 -19.32 -2.10
C ALA A 81 -2.02 -19.26 -1.33
N LYS A 82 -1.84 -20.17 -0.36
CA LYS A 82 -0.66 -20.17 0.53
C LYS A 82 0.67 -20.17 -0.23
N GLN A 83 0.78 -20.93 -1.33
CA GLN A 83 2.03 -21.02 -2.09
C GLN A 83 2.48 -19.68 -2.72
N ASP A 84 1.55 -18.77 -2.99
CA ASP A 84 1.84 -17.49 -3.65
C ASP A 84 1.94 -16.32 -2.65
N LEU A 85 1.55 -16.55 -1.38
CA LEU A 85 1.43 -15.50 -0.37
C LEU A 85 2.74 -14.77 -0.11
N LEU A 86 3.87 -15.48 0.01
CA LEU A 86 5.14 -14.84 0.34
C LEU A 86 5.60 -13.88 -0.77
N ALA A 87 5.47 -14.28 -2.03
CA ALA A 87 5.84 -13.44 -3.16
C ALA A 87 4.92 -12.20 -3.25
N SER A 88 3.60 -12.39 -3.16
CA SER A 88 2.65 -11.28 -3.18
C SER A 88 2.79 -10.35 -1.98
N LEU A 89 3.12 -10.86 -0.79
CA LEU A 89 3.39 -10.04 0.39
C LEU A 89 4.59 -9.12 0.17
N LYS A 90 5.69 -9.64 -0.39
CA LYS A 90 6.88 -8.85 -0.72
C LYS A 90 6.56 -7.76 -1.74
N GLU A 91 5.75 -8.09 -2.74
CA GLU A 91 5.30 -7.13 -3.75
C GLU A 91 4.45 -6.00 -3.13
N ALA A 92 3.47 -6.35 -2.30
CA ALA A 92 2.64 -5.39 -1.59
C ALA A 92 3.49 -4.48 -0.67
N LEU A 93 4.44 -5.06 0.08
CA LEU A 93 5.35 -4.31 0.93
C LEU A 93 6.22 -3.34 0.12
N LYS A 94 6.78 -3.79 -1.02
CA LYS A 94 7.55 -2.93 -1.93
C LYS A 94 6.71 -1.76 -2.43
N ALA A 95 5.47 -2.01 -2.83
CA ALA A 95 4.56 -0.97 -3.30
C ALA A 95 4.23 0.04 -2.20
N GLU A 96 3.98 -0.42 -0.97
CA GLU A 96 3.65 0.44 0.17
C GLU A 96 4.83 1.36 0.56
N LEU A 97 6.07 0.83 0.52
CA LEU A 97 7.27 1.64 0.74
C LEU A 97 7.49 2.68 -0.38
N GLY A 98 7.29 2.29 -1.64
CA GLY A 98 7.35 3.24 -2.75
C GLY A 98 6.26 4.32 -2.68
N ALA A 99 5.08 3.97 -2.16
CA ALA A 99 4.02 4.92 -1.86
C ALA A 99 4.43 5.89 -0.74
N LEU A 100 5.01 5.40 0.36
CA LEU A 100 5.50 6.23 1.45
C LEU A 100 6.49 7.29 0.96
N ASP A 101 7.47 6.91 0.14
CA ASP A 101 8.45 7.85 -0.38
C ASP A 101 7.83 8.89 -1.32
N SER A 102 6.85 8.48 -2.11
CA SER A 102 6.11 9.41 -2.97
C SER A 102 5.25 10.39 -2.16
N VAL A 103 4.61 9.92 -1.08
CA VAL A 103 3.89 10.80 -0.14
C VAL A 103 4.85 11.78 0.54
N LYS A 104 6.06 11.35 0.91
CA LYS A 104 7.07 12.28 1.48
C LYS A 104 7.43 13.39 0.51
N VAL A 105 7.60 13.07 -0.77
CA VAL A 105 7.87 14.05 -1.81
C VAL A 105 6.72 15.05 -1.96
N ASP A 106 5.48 14.56 -2.02
CA ASP A 106 4.29 15.42 -2.12
C ASP A 106 4.14 16.34 -0.89
N CYS A 107 4.32 15.79 0.30
CA CYS A 107 4.33 16.52 1.56
C CYS A 107 5.42 17.58 1.64
N TYR A 108 6.64 17.28 1.17
CA TYR A 108 7.74 18.24 1.12
C TYR A 108 7.49 19.39 0.14
N ARG A 109 6.87 19.11 -1.01
CA ARG A 109 6.47 20.17 -1.96
C ARG A 109 5.48 21.14 -1.33
N LEU A 110 4.54 20.62 -0.55
CA LEU A 110 3.50 21.41 0.11
C LEU A 110 3.98 22.16 1.36
N SER A 111 4.96 21.64 2.11
CA SER A 111 5.48 22.30 3.32
C SER A 111 6.19 23.63 3.00
N LYS A 112 6.71 23.79 1.77
CA LYS A 112 7.25 25.07 1.28
C LYS A 112 6.21 26.19 1.25
N GLU A 113 4.92 25.87 1.24
CA GLU A 113 3.81 26.83 1.32
C GLU A 113 3.44 27.23 2.77
N HIS A 114 4.17 26.76 3.78
CA HIS A 114 4.07 27.14 5.21
C HIS A 114 2.69 26.96 5.85
N GLN A 115 2.03 25.82 5.60
CA GLN A 115 0.75 25.48 6.22
C GLN A 115 0.91 24.39 7.29
N LEU A 116 0.86 24.78 8.57
CA LEU A 116 0.97 23.87 9.74
C LEU A 116 -0.04 22.71 9.70
N SER A 117 -1.25 22.96 9.18
CA SER A 117 -2.27 21.91 8.98
C SER A 117 -1.81 20.83 8.01
N LYS A 118 -1.08 21.19 6.95
CA LYS A 118 -0.51 20.22 5.99
C LYS A 118 0.60 19.40 6.63
N GLU A 119 1.45 20.00 7.46
CA GLU A 119 2.51 19.26 8.17
C GLU A 119 1.93 18.21 9.13
N SER A 120 0.90 18.58 9.92
CA SER A 120 0.23 17.64 10.82
C SER A 120 -0.46 16.49 10.06
N THR A 121 -1.06 16.80 8.90
CA THR A 121 -1.69 15.79 8.03
C THR A 121 -0.64 14.83 7.48
N CYS A 122 0.49 15.35 6.99
CA CYS A 122 1.59 14.54 6.49
C CYS A 122 2.17 13.61 7.56
N ARG A 123 2.35 14.09 8.79
CA ARG A 123 2.78 13.23 9.90
C ARG A 123 1.81 12.08 10.16
N ALA A 124 0.51 12.38 10.24
CA ALA A 124 -0.51 11.35 10.44
C ALA A 124 -0.53 10.32 9.30
N VAL A 125 -0.35 10.75 8.05
CA VAL A 125 -0.25 9.84 6.91
C VAL A 125 1.00 8.97 7.00
N TYR A 126 2.16 9.52 7.39
CA TYR A 126 3.38 8.71 7.57
C TYR A 126 3.21 7.66 8.67
N ASP A 127 2.56 8.02 9.77
CA ASP A 127 2.28 7.10 10.87
C ASP A 127 1.34 5.98 10.39
N ASP A 128 0.25 6.32 9.69
CA ASP A 128 -0.72 5.35 9.14
C ASP A 128 -0.04 4.38 8.15
N ILE A 129 0.78 4.86 7.20
CA ILE A 129 1.54 3.99 6.28
C ILE A 129 2.61 3.18 7.02
N GLY A 130 3.26 3.77 8.02
CA GLY A 130 4.23 3.06 8.85
C GLY A 130 3.62 1.89 9.61
N TYR A 131 2.40 2.05 10.14
CA TYR A 131 1.64 0.97 10.76
C TYR A 131 1.24 -0.12 9.76
N GLY A 132 0.89 0.25 8.52
CA GLY A 132 0.56 -0.71 7.48
C GLY A 132 1.77 -1.56 7.09
N THR A 133 2.91 -0.90 6.93
CA THR A 133 4.21 -1.52 6.64
C THR A 133 4.60 -2.52 7.73
N ASP A 134 4.45 -2.14 9.00
CA ASP A 134 4.70 -3.03 10.15
C ASP A 134 3.79 -4.26 10.15
N ALA A 135 2.50 -4.08 9.83
CA ALA A 135 1.55 -5.18 9.72
C ALA A 135 1.93 -6.14 8.57
N LEU A 136 2.34 -5.63 7.40
CA LEU A 136 2.82 -6.47 6.30
C LEU A 136 4.08 -7.25 6.66
N ILE A 137 5.02 -6.65 7.39
CA ILE A 137 6.22 -7.34 7.88
C ILE A 137 5.84 -8.47 8.84
N LYS A 138 4.90 -8.23 9.77
CA LYS A 138 4.37 -9.27 10.66
C LYS A 138 3.69 -10.41 9.89
N ALA A 139 2.95 -10.08 8.83
CA ALA A 139 2.35 -11.08 7.94
C ALA A 139 3.44 -11.92 7.23
N ILE A 140 4.55 -11.30 6.80
CA ILE A 140 5.69 -12.03 6.22
C ILE A 140 6.34 -12.97 7.23
N ILE A 141 6.59 -12.51 8.47
CA ILE A 141 7.15 -13.36 9.53
C ILE A 141 6.26 -14.58 9.78
N GLU A 142 4.94 -14.43 9.75
CA GLU A 142 4.03 -15.54 9.95
C GLU A 142 4.08 -16.58 8.82
N ILE A 143 4.24 -16.13 7.58
CA ILE A 143 4.35 -17.02 6.41
C ILE A 143 5.75 -17.64 6.29
N ASP A 144 6.78 -16.90 6.68
CA ASP A 144 8.19 -17.33 6.68
C ASP A 144 8.87 -17.00 8.03
N PRO A 145 8.68 -17.85 9.06
CA PRO A 145 9.23 -17.63 10.40
C PRO A 145 10.77 -17.56 10.43
N SER A 146 11.46 -18.06 9.40
CA SER A 146 12.92 -17.98 9.31
C SER A 146 13.43 -16.54 9.28
N LYS A 147 12.56 -15.58 8.93
CA LYS A 147 12.87 -14.14 8.88
C LYS A 147 12.77 -13.44 10.23
N GLU A 148 12.12 -14.05 11.22
CA GLU A 148 11.77 -13.41 12.49
C GLU A 148 13.00 -12.84 13.22
N THR A 149 14.01 -13.67 13.47
CA THR A 149 15.22 -13.27 14.21
C THR A 149 15.95 -12.12 13.53
N LYS A 150 16.06 -12.15 12.19
CA LYS A 150 16.73 -11.11 11.42
C LYS A 150 15.93 -9.79 11.51
N ILE A 151 14.61 -9.86 11.36
CA ILE A 151 13.73 -8.69 11.43
C ILE A 151 13.70 -8.11 12.85
N GLN A 152 13.56 -8.93 13.90
CA GLN A 152 13.53 -8.46 15.30
C GLN A 152 14.84 -7.78 15.72
N THR A 153 15.99 -8.30 15.28
CA THR A 153 17.30 -7.68 15.53
C THR A 153 17.37 -6.29 14.87
N LEU A 154 16.77 -6.15 13.70
CA LEU A 154 16.71 -4.86 13.00
C LEU A 154 15.71 -3.91 13.66
N TYR A 155 14.53 -4.36 14.10
CA TYR A 155 13.57 -3.52 14.83
C TYR A 155 14.12 -2.98 16.15
N THR A 156 14.77 -3.84 16.96
CA THR A 156 15.34 -3.44 18.25
C THR A 156 16.50 -2.46 18.11
N SER A 157 17.26 -2.53 17.00
CA SER A 157 18.27 -1.52 16.65
C SER A 157 17.69 -0.27 15.95
N THR A 158 16.53 -0.39 15.28
CA THR A 158 15.86 0.70 14.54
C THR A 158 15.05 1.63 15.43
N ILE A 159 14.51 1.15 16.55
CA ILE A 159 13.90 2.01 17.60
C ILE A 159 14.91 3.05 18.14
N LEU A 160 16.22 2.84 17.91
CA LEU A 160 17.30 3.78 18.24
C LEU A 160 17.80 4.63 17.07
N GLY A 161 17.33 4.43 15.83
CA GLY A 161 17.68 5.32 14.71
C GLY A 161 17.35 4.77 13.33
N ASN A 162 16.35 5.37 12.65
CA ASN A 162 16.19 5.50 11.18
C ASN A 162 16.69 4.36 10.26
N LYS A 163 16.56 3.08 10.65
CA LYS A 163 17.06 1.90 9.93
C LYS A 163 15.96 1.07 9.23
N ILE A 164 14.83 1.69 8.88
CA ILE A 164 13.78 1.07 8.05
C ILE A 164 14.36 0.42 6.79
N HIS A 165 15.38 1.03 6.18
CA HIS A 165 16.08 0.48 5.02
C HIS A 165 16.64 -0.93 5.27
N GLU A 166 17.31 -1.15 6.41
CA GLU A 166 17.92 -2.44 6.73
C GLU A 166 16.85 -3.52 6.97
N VAL A 167 15.74 -3.15 7.61
CA VAL A 167 14.57 -4.03 7.81
C VAL A 167 14.01 -4.46 6.45
N VAL A 168 13.82 -3.51 5.53
CA VAL A 168 13.29 -3.78 4.19
C VAL A 168 14.21 -4.70 3.40
N THR A 169 15.51 -4.44 3.38
CA THR A 169 16.49 -5.30 2.70
C THR A 169 16.49 -6.72 3.28
N ALA A 170 16.37 -6.86 4.60
CA ALA A 170 16.31 -8.16 5.25
C ALA A 170 15.05 -8.98 4.87
N VAL A 171 13.91 -8.29 4.72
CA VAL A 171 12.63 -8.88 4.35
C VAL A 171 12.58 -9.25 2.87
N LEU A 172 12.92 -8.30 1.99
CA LEU A 172 12.83 -8.49 0.55
C LEU A 172 13.92 -9.43 0.03
N GLY A 173 15.09 -9.44 0.68
CA GLY A 173 16.23 -10.28 0.30
C GLY A 173 17.01 -9.73 -0.89
N ASP A 174 16.90 -8.43 -1.11
CA ASP A 174 17.38 -7.78 -2.33
C ASP A 174 18.07 -6.46 -1.95
N GLU A 175 19.39 -6.38 -2.14
CA GLU A 175 20.17 -5.15 -1.94
C GLU A 175 20.01 -4.17 -3.11
N GLU A 176 19.56 -4.64 -4.29
CA GLU A 176 19.45 -3.82 -5.52
C GLU A 176 18.16 -2.98 -5.62
N LEU A 177 17.23 -3.19 -4.69
CA LEU A 177 15.85 -2.71 -4.79
C LEU A 177 15.72 -1.17 -4.71
N TRP A 178 16.79 -0.47 -4.33
CA TRP A 178 16.85 0.99 -4.18
C TRP A 178 17.62 1.72 -5.30
N GLN A 179 18.09 1.04 -6.34
CA GLN A 179 18.58 1.76 -7.54
C GLN A 179 17.44 2.26 -8.46
N GLN A 180 16.18 1.93 -8.13
CA GLN A 180 15.00 2.25 -8.94
C GLN A 180 13.91 3.03 -8.19
N LEU A 181 14.14 3.36 -6.91
CA LEU A 181 13.29 4.23 -6.09
C LEU A 181 14.02 5.56 -5.88
#